data_AF-A0A1X1L6W6-F1
#
_entry.id   AF-A0A1X1L6W6-F1
#
_cell.length_a   1.000
_cell.length_b   1.000
_cell.length_c   1.000
_cell.angle_alpha   90.00
_cell.angle_beta   90.00
_cell.angle_gamma   90.00
#
_symmetry.space_group_name_H-M   'P 1'
#
loop_
_entity.id
_entity.type
_entity.pdbx_description
1 polymer ?
#
loop_
_entity_poly.entity_id
_entity_poly.type
_entity_poly.pdbx_seq_one_letter_code
_entity_poly.pdbx_strand_id
1 'polypeptide(L)'
;MIHGDLRPPNVIITANNFSVIDFEYLRLGVREVEVIKYIVLYTNFNNCEVEILYSKFLEAGIVEISLQESIRFLLFELLKSDFPEKYIVRITLDYYNEIISERIKLIEFCDNYLNKKKGGDLSVSRS
;
A
#
# COMPACT_ATOMS: atom_id res chain seq x y z
N MET A 1 -15.14 3.18 4.95
CA MET A 1 -15.17 1.72 4.82
C MET A 1 -14.07 1.33 3.84
N ILE A 2 -13.27 0.30 4.14
CA ILE A 2 -12.18 -0.19 3.31
C ILE A 2 -12.42 -1.65 2.94
N HIS A 3 -11.87 -2.11 1.81
CA HIS A 3 -11.95 -3.50 1.34
C HIS A 3 -11.31 -4.49 2.31
N GLY A 4 -10.21 -4.08 2.97
CA GLY A 4 -9.44 -4.89 3.90
C GLY A 4 -8.45 -5.84 3.23
N ASP A 5 -8.73 -6.21 1.97
CA ASP A 5 -7.83 -7.04 1.15
C ASP A 5 -7.68 -6.53 -0.30
N LEU A 6 -7.62 -5.21 -0.49
CA LEU A 6 -7.43 -4.65 -1.84
C LEU A 6 -6.01 -4.96 -2.34
N ARG A 7 -5.92 -5.83 -3.35
CA ARG A 7 -4.68 -6.26 -4.03
C ARG A 7 -4.95 -6.46 -5.53
N PRO A 8 -3.94 -6.42 -6.42
CA PRO A 8 -4.15 -6.56 -7.86
C PRO A 8 -5.00 -7.77 -8.29
N PRO A 9 -4.86 -8.97 -7.70
CA PRO A 9 -5.72 -10.10 -8.03
C PRO A 9 -7.21 -9.87 -7.73
N ASN A 10 -7.53 -8.99 -6.78
CA ASN A 10 -8.89 -8.66 -6.37
C ASN A 10 -9.49 -7.49 -7.16
N VAL A 11 -8.81 -7.01 -8.20
CA VAL A 11 -9.30 -5.98 -9.11
C VAL A 11 -9.33 -6.50 -10.53
N ILE A 12 -10.55 -6.68 -11.06
CA ILE A 12 -10.79 -7.09 -12.45
C ILE A 12 -10.90 -5.84 -13.29
N ILE A 13 -9.98 -5.65 -14.24
CA ILE A 13 -10.00 -4.53 -15.18
C ILE A 13 -10.45 -5.05 -16.54
N THR A 14 -11.49 -4.44 -17.11
CA THR A 14 -11.88 -4.64 -18.51
C THR A 14 -11.63 -3.37 -19.31
N ALA A 15 -11.93 -3.38 -20.61
CA ALA A 15 -11.72 -2.22 -21.49
C ALA A 15 -12.47 -0.95 -21.00
N ASN A 16 -13.62 -1.11 -20.35
CA ASN A 16 -14.53 0.00 -20.04
C ASN A 16 -14.87 0.13 -18.55
N ASN A 17 -14.47 -0.83 -17.73
CA ASN A 17 -14.82 -0.84 -16.31
C ASN A 17 -13.74 -1.51 -15.48
N PHE A 18 -13.83 -1.30 -14.17
CA PHE A 18 -13.16 -2.14 -13.20
C PHE A 18 -14.19 -2.66 -12.21
N SER A 19 -13.89 -3.81 -11.60
CA SER A 19 -14.67 -4.41 -10.53
C SER A 19 -13.73 -4.85 -9.42
N VAL A 20 -14.12 -4.61 -8.18
CA VAL A 20 -13.42 -5.13 -7.01
C VAL A 20 -14.18 -6.37 -6.54
N ILE A 21 -13.45 -7.43 -6.20
CA ILE A 21 -13.99 -8.71 -5.73
C ILE A 21 -13.39 -9.08 -4.37
N ASP A 22 -13.95 -10.10 -3.72
CA ASP A 22 -13.46 -10.65 -2.45
C ASP A 22 -13.63 -9.73 -1.22
N PHE A 23 -14.89 -9.41 -0.91
CA PHE A 23 -15.28 -8.50 0.17
C PHE A 23 -15.29 -9.13 1.58
N GLU A 24 -14.71 -10.31 1.78
CA GLU A 24 -14.76 -11.03 3.06
C GLU A 24 -14.09 -10.27 4.22
N TYR A 25 -13.18 -9.35 3.90
CA TYR A 25 -12.38 -8.60 4.87
C TYR A 25 -12.79 -7.14 5.04
N LEU A 26 -13.97 -6.75 4.55
CA LEU A 26 -14.54 -5.40 4.68
C LEU A 26 -14.51 -4.92 6.13
N ARG A 27 -13.96 -3.72 6.37
CA ARG A 27 -13.90 -3.13 7.71
C ARG A 27 -13.85 -1.61 7.70
N LEU A 28 -13.95 -1.02 8.89
CA LEU A 28 -13.54 0.37 9.10
C LEU A 28 -12.01 0.45 9.13
N GLY A 29 -11.45 1.44 8.45
CA GLY A 29 -10.02 1.63 8.36
C GLY A 29 -9.66 2.91 7.59
N VAL A 30 -8.36 3.17 7.48
CA VAL A 30 -7.80 4.34 6.83
C VAL A 30 -7.73 4.09 5.33
N ARG A 31 -8.56 4.80 4.55
CA ARG A 31 -8.66 4.68 3.09
C ARG A 31 -7.31 4.90 2.42
N GLU A 32 -6.57 5.89 2.90
CA GLU A 32 -5.29 6.32 2.36
C GLU A 32 -4.25 5.20 2.43
N VAL A 33 -4.27 4.41 3.52
CA VAL A 33 -3.42 3.21 3.70
C VAL A 33 -3.77 2.10 2.72
N GLU A 34 -5.06 1.87 2.47
CA GLU A 34 -5.50 0.86 1.50
C GLU A 34 -5.14 1.25 0.07
N VAL A 35 -5.35 2.52 -0.29
CA VAL A 35 -5.02 3.05 -1.63
C VAL A 35 -3.52 2.98 -1.87
N ILE A 36 -2.67 3.45 -0.94
CA ILE A 36 -1.23 3.41 -1.15
C ILE A 36 -0.70 1.97 -1.21
N LYS A 37 -1.22 1.06 -0.36
CA LYS A 37 -0.87 -0.36 -0.43
C LYS A 37 -1.18 -0.93 -1.81
N TYR A 38 -2.39 -0.68 -2.32
CA TYR A 38 -2.79 -1.14 -3.65
C TYR A 38 -1.89 -0.58 -4.75
N ILE A 39 -1.61 0.73 -4.74
CA ILE A 39 -0.74 1.39 -5.73
C ILE A 39 0.65 0.78 -5.73
N VAL A 40 1.26 0.56 -4.56
CA VAL A 40 2.60 -0.04 -4.43
C VAL A 40 2.62 -1.46 -5.00
N LEU A 41 1.61 -2.28 -4.70
CA LEU A 41 1.51 -3.64 -5.23
C LEU A 41 1.24 -3.65 -6.74
N TYR A 42 0.35 -2.79 -7.22
CA TYR A 42 -0.01 -2.68 -8.65
C TYR A 42 1.18 -2.27 -9.53
N THR A 43 2.02 -1.37 -9.02
CA THR A 43 3.23 -0.86 -9.70
C THR A 43 4.46 -1.74 -9.46
N ASN A 44 4.29 -2.90 -8.82
CA ASN A 44 5.38 -3.80 -8.45
C ASN A 44 6.56 -3.07 -7.77
N PHE A 45 6.23 -2.21 -6.79
CA PHE A 45 7.20 -1.46 -5.98
C PHE A 45 8.04 -0.43 -6.76
N ASN A 46 7.62 0.00 -7.95
CA ASN A 46 8.31 1.04 -8.73
C ASN A 46 8.00 2.44 -8.18
N ASN A 47 9.00 3.08 -7.55
CA ASN A 47 8.86 4.42 -6.95
C ASN A 47 8.27 5.48 -7.89
N CYS A 48 8.73 5.55 -9.15
CA CYS A 48 8.29 6.58 -10.09
C CYS A 48 6.82 6.37 -10.46
N GLU A 49 6.42 5.12 -10.69
CA GLU A 49 5.03 4.79 -10.99
C GLU A 49 4.11 5.01 -9.78
N VAL A 50 4.59 4.73 -8.56
CA VAL A 50 3.87 5.07 -7.32
C VAL A 50 3.62 6.57 -7.22
N GLU A 51 4.66 7.39 -7.44
CA GLU A 51 4.53 8.86 -7.41
C GLU A 51 3.50 9.36 -8.44
N ILE A 52 3.58 8.88 -9.68
CA ILE A 52 2.67 9.25 -10.78
C ILE A 52 1.24 8.80 -10.51
N LEU A 53 1.05 7.56 -10.05
CA LEU A 53 -0.30 7.04 -9.83
C LEU A 53 -0.94 7.67 -8.61
N TYR A 54 -0.19 7.86 -7.53
CA TYR A 54 -0.70 8.51 -6.32
C TYR A 54 -1.11 9.97 -6.58
N SER A 55 -0.36 10.70 -7.41
CA SER A 55 -0.73 12.09 -7.75
C SER A 55 -2.09 12.16 -8.45
N LYS A 56 -2.40 11.21 -9.34
CA LYS A 56 -3.73 11.12 -9.99
C LYS A 56 -4.85 10.85 -8.99
N PHE A 57 -4.60 10.02 -7.98
CA PHE A 57 -5.59 9.76 -6.92
C PHE A 57 -5.80 10.99 -6.03
N LEU A 58 -4.75 11.78 -5.78
CA LEU A 58 -4.81 13.03 -5.05
C LEU A 58 -5.57 14.11 -5.85
N GLU A 59 -5.26 14.27 -7.14
CA GLU A 59 -5.94 15.18 -8.07
C GLU A 59 -7.43 14.86 -8.23
N ALA A 60 -7.79 13.58 -8.23
CA ALA A 60 -9.17 13.11 -8.27
C ALA A 60 -9.91 13.23 -6.93
N GLY A 61 -9.24 13.64 -5.84
CA GLY A 61 -9.82 13.74 -4.50
C GLY A 61 -10.16 12.38 -3.86
N ILE A 62 -9.56 11.29 -4.34
CA ILE A 62 -9.75 9.95 -3.78
C ILE A 62 -9.01 9.81 -2.45
N VAL A 63 -7.84 10.44 -2.36
CA VAL A 63 -7.03 10.59 -1.15
C VAL A 63 -6.79 12.08 -0.87
N GLU A 64 -6.57 12.44 0.39
CA GLU A 64 -6.45 13.84 0.81
C GLU A 64 -5.10 14.17 1.46
N ILE A 65 -4.27 13.16 1.73
CA ILE A 65 -2.96 13.33 2.36
C ILE A 65 -1.82 13.15 1.36
N SER A 66 -0.65 13.69 1.68
CA SER A 66 0.53 13.56 0.83
C SER A 66 0.99 12.10 0.73
N LEU A 67 1.66 11.75 -0.37
CA LEU A 67 2.23 10.43 -0.57
C LEU A 67 3.18 10.03 0.57
N GLN A 68 4.01 10.97 1.03
CA GLN A 68 4.94 10.73 2.13
C GLN A 68 4.21 10.36 3.43
N GLU A 69 3.11 11.05 3.74
CA GLU A 69 2.32 10.77 4.94
C GLU A 69 1.55 9.45 4.82
N SER A 70 0.99 9.15 3.64
CA SER A 70 0.40 7.84 3.34
C SER A 70 1.38 6.69 3.53
N ILE A 71 2.62 6.85 3.06
CA ILE A 71 3.67 5.82 3.23
C ILE A 71 4.04 5.67 4.71
N ARG A 72 4.07 6.75 5.50
CA ARG A 72 4.30 6.67 6.96
C ARG A 72 3.17 5.91 7.66
N PHE A 73 1.91 6.20 7.31
CA PHE A 73 0.78 5.48 7.89
C PHE A 73 0.76 4.00 7.48
N LEU A 74 1.07 3.70 6.22
CA LEU A 74 1.22 2.31 5.78
C LEU A 74 2.30 1.59 6.59
N LEU A 75 3.49 2.17 6.73
CA LEU A 75 4.57 1.58 7.52
C LEU A 75 4.15 1.36 8.98
N PHE A 76 3.51 2.35 9.60
CA PHE A 76 3.02 2.23 10.97
C PHE A 76 2.03 1.07 11.14
N GLU A 77 1.05 0.95 10.23
CA GLU A 77 0.09 -0.16 10.24
C GLU A 77 0.77 -1.52 10.01
N LEU A 78 1.74 -1.60 9.09
CA LEU A 78 2.54 -2.79 8.82
C LEU A 78 3.51 -3.17 9.95
N LEU A 79 3.78 -2.30 10.90
CA LEU A 79 4.60 -2.62 12.08
C LEU A 79 3.73 -2.94 13.29
N LYS A 80 2.58 -2.29 13.43
CA LYS A 80 1.67 -2.48 14.55
C LYS A 80 0.79 -3.73 14.42
N SER A 81 0.45 -4.12 13.19
CA SER A 81 -0.53 -5.18 12.93
C SER A 81 0.01 -6.56 13.32
N ASP A 82 -0.77 -7.32 14.09
CA ASP A 82 -0.55 -8.73 14.44
C ASP A 82 -1.35 -9.69 13.52
N PHE A 83 -1.73 -9.21 12.33
CA PHE A 83 -2.68 -9.87 11.43
C PHE A 83 -2.22 -11.25 10.89
N PRO A 84 -0.96 -11.53 10.52
CA PRO A 84 -0.64 -12.87 10.04
C PRO A 84 -0.81 -13.92 11.15
N GLU A 85 -0.42 -13.57 12.37
CA GLU A 85 -0.36 -14.49 13.52
C GLU A 85 -1.76 -14.86 14.03
N LYS A 86 -2.70 -13.90 14.02
CA LYS A 86 -4.08 -14.12 14.47
C LYS A 86 -4.90 -15.04 13.56
N TYR A 87 -4.56 -15.12 12.27
CA TYR A 87 -5.35 -15.87 11.28
C TYR A 87 -4.65 -17.13 10.77
N ILE A 88 -3.48 -17.49 11.31
CA ILE A 88 -2.69 -18.66 10.88
C ILE A 88 -3.47 -19.98 10.90
N VAL A 89 -4.43 -20.12 11.81
CA VAL A 89 -5.31 -21.30 11.92
C VAL A 89 -6.45 -21.32 10.89
N ARG A 90 -6.68 -20.22 10.18
CA ARG A 90 -7.79 -20.05 9.22
C ARG A 90 -7.34 -19.97 7.77
N ILE A 91 -6.03 -19.95 7.51
CA ILE A 91 -5.47 -19.83 6.18
C ILE A 91 -4.46 -20.93 5.90
N THR A 92 -4.23 -21.22 4.62
CA THR A 92 -3.21 -22.20 4.22
C THR A 92 -1.80 -21.68 4.51
N LEU A 93 -0.86 -22.58 4.70
CA LEU A 93 0.54 -22.22 4.92
C LEU A 93 1.13 -21.45 3.73
N ASP A 94 0.76 -21.84 2.51
CA ASP A 94 1.22 -21.17 1.29
C ASP A 94 0.74 -19.72 1.23
N TYR A 95 -0.53 -19.48 1.52
CA TYR A 95 -1.10 -18.14 1.56
C TYR A 95 -0.53 -17.30 2.72
N TYR A 96 -0.28 -17.92 3.88
CA TYR A 96 0.44 -17.27 4.98
C TYR A 96 1.83 -16.79 4.54
N ASN A 97 2.60 -17.66 3.88
CA ASN A 97 3.94 -17.33 3.38
C ASN A 97 3.90 -16.21 2.34
N GLU A 98 2.88 -16.21 1.47
CA GLU A 98 2.65 -15.14 0.49
C GLU A 98 2.41 -13.79 1.18
N ILE A 99 1.50 -13.74 2.16
CA ILE A 99 1.21 -12.53 2.94
C ILE A 99 2.46 -12.02 3.67
N ILE A 100 3.23 -12.91 4.29
CA ILE A 100 4.46 -12.52 5.00
C ILE A 100 5.49 -11.97 4.02
N SER A 101 5.69 -12.62 2.87
CA SER A 101 6.62 -12.14 1.84
C SER A 101 6.21 -10.76 1.30
N GLU A 102 4.92 -10.57 1.00
CA GLU A 102 4.37 -9.27 0.58
C GLU A 102 4.61 -8.20 1.65
N ARG A 103 4.35 -8.53 2.92
CA ARG A 103 4.54 -7.61 4.05
C ARG A 103 5.98 -7.14 4.19
N ILE A 104 6.95 -8.06 4.11
CA ILE A 104 8.37 -7.72 4.18
C ILE A 104 8.73 -6.74 3.06
N LYS A 105 8.32 -7.02 1.82
CA LYS A 105 8.58 -6.14 0.68
C LYS A 105 7.94 -4.76 0.85
N LEU A 106 6.72 -4.70 1.38
CA LEU A 106 6.05 -3.42 1.67
C LEU A 106 6.79 -2.60 2.73
N ILE A 107 7.28 -3.24 3.80
CA ILE A 107 8.08 -2.57 4.84
C ILE A 107 9.39 -2.03 4.25
N GLU A 108 10.11 -2.85 3.49
CA GLU A 108 11.35 -2.45 2.81
C GLU A 108 11.11 -1.29 1.84
N PHE A 109 10.04 -1.34 1.07
CA PHE A 109 9.65 -0.24 0.19
C PHE A 109 9.43 1.06 0.97
N CYS A 110 8.63 1.00 2.04
CA CYS A 110 8.30 2.19 2.83
C CYS A 110 9.55 2.81 3.46
N ASP A 111 10.41 1.99 4.07
CA ASP A 111 11.64 2.46 4.70
C ASP A 111 12.59 3.10 3.67
N ASN A 112 12.80 2.42 2.54
CA ASN A 112 13.63 2.93 1.45
C ASN A 112 13.10 4.25 0.87
N TYR A 113 11.78 4.35 0.67
CA TYR A 113 11.16 5.57 0.14
C TYR A 113 11.35 6.76 1.10
N LEU A 114 11.10 6.54 2.39
CA LEU A 114 11.23 7.58 3.42
C LEU A 114 12.69 8.00 3.65
N ASN A 115 13.65 7.08 3.57
CA ASN A 115 15.06 7.38 3.76
C ASN A 115 15.70 8.04 2.53
N LYS A 116 15.28 7.70 1.29
CA LYS A 116 15.75 8.40 0.08
C LYS A 116 15.39 9.88 0.07
N LYS A 117 14.18 10.26 0.52
CA LYS A 117 13.76 11.67 0.57
C LYS A 117 14.52 12.48 1.64
N LYS A 118 14.90 11.87 2.76
CA LYS A 118 15.78 12.51 3.77
C LYS A 118 17.16 12.87 3.21
N GLY A 119 17.69 12.08 2.26
CA GLY A 119 18.96 12.35 1.60
C GLY A 119 18.91 13.46 0.54
N GLY A 120 17.74 13.70 -0.07
CA GLY A 120 17.54 14.76 -1.07
C GLY A 120 17.52 16.17 -0.46
N ASP A 121 16.93 16.34 0.73
CA ASP A 121 16.80 17.65 1.39
C ASP A 121 18.15 18.23 1.90
N LEU A 122 19.17 17.38 2.13
CA LEU A 122 20.50 17.83 2.54
C LEU A 122 21.36 18.39 1.39
N SER A 123 20.92 18.22 0.13
CA SER A 123 21.67 18.68 -1.05
C SER A 123 21.26 20.07 -1.54
N VAL A 124 20.13 20.61 -1.08
CA VAL A 124 19.58 21.91 -1.54
C VAL A 124 19.93 23.07 -0.59
N SER A 125 20.53 22.78 0.56
CA SER A 125 20.93 23.80 1.55
C SER A 125 22.43 24.17 1.49
N ARG A 126 23.12 23.80 0.41
CA ARG A 126 24.51 24.20 0.13
C ARG A 126 24.70 24.58 -1.34
N SER A 127 24.13 25.70 -1.74
CA SER A 127 24.48 26.41 -2.98
C SER A 127 24.27 27.89 -2.79
#